data_AF-A0A2D9HV89-F1
#
_entry.id   AF-A0A2D9HV89-F1
#
_cell.length_a   1.000
_cell.length_b   1.000
_cell.length_c   1.000
_cell.angle_alpha   90.00
_cell.angle_beta   90.00
_cell.angle_gamma   90.00
#
_symmetry.space_group_name_H-M   'P 1'
#
loop_
_entity.id
_entity.type
_entity.pdbx_description
1 polymer ?
#
loop_
_entity_poly.entity_id
_entity_poly.type
_entity_poly.pdbx_seq_one_letter_code
_entity_poly.pdbx_strand_id
1 'polypeptide(L)'
;MKKIILIGLLLLPGSMTWADGHNDSLLNESNCEEMKQGIGEVMGIADYLFKEIEKNNAKDQPENERKAAEQELYAAAGFMSQQAANYSIMYDVWCD
;
A
#
# COMPACT_ATOMS: atom_id res chain seq x y z
N MET A 1 -28.55 56.02 31.17
CA MET A 1 -28.34 55.08 30.05
C MET A 1 -26.85 54.86 29.86
N LYS A 2 -26.34 53.67 30.21
CA LYS A 2 -25.03 53.18 29.77
C LYS A 2 -25.09 51.66 29.80
N LYS A 3 -25.17 51.06 28.61
CA LYS A 3 -25.10 49.62 28.40
C LYS A 3 -23.64 49.21 28.59
N ILE A 4 -23.35 48.29 29.50
CA ILE A 4 -22.04 47.64 29.55
C ILE A 4 -22.29 46.17 29.27
N ILE A 5 -21.89 45.77 28.07
CA ILE A 5 -21.96 44.42 27.53
C ILE A 5 -20.89 43.59 28.23
N LEU A 6 -21.29 42.54 28.95
CA LEU A 6 -20.38 41.54 29.49
C LEU A 6 -20.04 40.53 28.38
N ILE A 7 -18.94 40.78 27.67
CA ILE A 7 -18.22 39.72 26.95
C ILE A 7 -17.01 39.38 27.81
N GLY A 8 -17.19 38.40 28.69
CA GLY A 8 -16.10 37.74 29.39
C GLY A 8 -15.95 36.35 28.79
N LEU A 9 -15.35 36.26 27.60
CA LEU A 9 -14.87 34.99 27.08
C LEU A 9 -13.72 34.58 28.00
N LEU A 10 -14.03 33.69 28.94
CA LEU A 10 -13.04 33.09 29.83
C LEU A 10 -12.00 32.41 28.95
N LEU A 11 -10.83 33.03 28.91
CA LEU A 11 -9.58 32.46 28.44
C LEU A 11 -9.34 31.20 29.28
N LEU A 12 -9.83 30.07 28.79
CA LEU A 12 -9.30 28.78 29.19
C LEU A 12 -7.79 28.86 28.92
N PRO A 13 -6.92 28.59 29.90
CA PRO A 13 -5.55 28.25 29.59
C PRO A 13 -5.62 26.91 28.86
N GLY A 14 -5.97 26.97 27.58
CA GLY A 14 -5.62 25.91 26.66
C GLY A 14 -4.12 25.81 26.80
N SER A 15 -3.67 24.76 27.48
CA SER A 15 -2.31 24.30 27.31
C SER A 15 -2.07 24.32 25.81
N MET A 16 -1.24 25.24 25.35
CA MET A 16 -0.59 25.10 24.06
C MET A 16 0.30 23.87 24.22
N THR A 17 -0.31 22.70 24.10
CA THR A 17 0.39 21.52 23.69
C THR A 17 0.90 21.89 22.32
N TRP A 18 2.19 22.23 22.28
CA TRP A 18 2.95 22.20 21.06
C TRP A 18 2.57 20.89 20.36
N ALA A 19 2.10 20.98 19.12
CA ALA A 19 1.92 19.81 18.26
C ALA A 19 3.32 19.28 17.97
N ASP A 20 3.91 18.62 18.95
CA ASP A 20 5.20 17.97 18.85
C ASP A 20 4.96 16.68 18.06
N GLY A 21 5.35 16.69 16.78
CA GLY A 21 5.47 15.48 15.96
C GLY A 21 4.18 14.84 15.45
N HIS A 22 3.32 15.59 14.74
CA HIS A 22 2.44 14.92 13.80
C HIS A 22 3.29 14.47 12.60
N ASN A 23 3.65 13.19 12.61
CA ASN A 23 4.09 12.50 11.41
C ASN A 23 2.98 12.70 10.36
N ASP A 24 3.27 13.38 9.25
CA ASP A 24 2.29 13.77 8.22
C ASP A 24 1.68 12.55 7.47
N SER A 25 2.18 11.36 7.77
CA SER A 25 1.69 10.05 7.35
C SER A 25 0.21 9.84 7.68
N LEU A 26 -0.56 9.40 6.67
CA LEU A 26 -1.98 9.05 6.81
C LEU A 26 -2.20 7.75 7.62
N LEU A 27 -1.19 6.90 7.67
CA LEU A 27 -1.17 5.66 8.45
C LEU A 27 -0.20 5.76 9.63
N ASN A 28 -0.38 4.92 10.64
CA ASN A 28 0.62 4.78 11.69
C ASN A 28 1.73 3.82 11.24
N GLU A 29 2.87 3.84 11.94
CA GLU A 29 4.04 3.00 11.65
C GLU A 29 3.70 1.51 11.53
N SER A 30 2.86 0.97 12.42
CA SER A 30 2.46 -0.45 12.37
C SER A 30 1.69 -0.80 11.10
N ASN A 31 0.76 0.06 10.67
CA ASN A 31 -0.01 -0.13 9.45
C ASN A 31 0.89 -0.01 8.21
N CYS A 32 1.90 0.85 8.27
CA CYS A 32 2.89 1.01 7.21
C CYS A 32 3.77 -0.24 7.07
N GLU A 33 4.29 -0.77 8.17
CA GLU A 33 5.07 -2.03 8.13
C GLU A 33 4.22 -3.20 7.62
N GLU A 34 2.95 -3.29 8.00
CA GLU A 34 2.02 -4.30 7.46
C GLU A 34 1.81 -4.13 5.95
N MET A 35 1.58 -2.90 5.47
CA MET A 35 1.41 -2.63 4.04
C MET A 35 2.68 -2.97 3.25
N LYS A 36 3.85 -2.60 3.77
CA LYS A 36 5.16 -2.92 3.17
C LYS A 36 5.39 -4.42 3.08
N GLN A 37 5.06 -5.17 4.14
CA GLN A 37 5.12 -6.62 4.13
C GLN A 37 4.16 -7.19 3.08
N GLY A 38 2.90 -6.73 3.04
CA GLY A 38 1.90 -7.17 2.07
C GLY A 38 2.33 -6.92 0.62
N ILE A 39 2.95 -5.77 0.32
CA ILE A 39 3.56 -5.49 -0.99
C ILE A 39 4.61 -6.56 -1.32
N GLY A 40 5.51 -6.85 -0.38
CA GLY A 40 6.54 -7.88 -0.54
C GLY A 40 5.97 -9.27 -0.79
N GLU A 41 4.91 -9.65 -0.08
CA GLU A 41 4.21 -10.93 -0.28
C GLU A 41 3.61 -11.05 -1.68
N VAL A 42 2.88 -10.02 -2.12
CA VAL A 42 2.27 -9.98 -3.47
C VAL A 42 3.34 -10.00 -4.56
N MET A 43 4.45 -9.27 -4.39
CA MET A 43 5.60 -9.35 -5.29
C MET A 43 6.20 -10.76 -5.33
N GLY A 44 6.32 -11.42 -4.17
CA GLY A 44 6.81 -12.79 -4.07
C GLY A 44 5.93 -13.78 -4.83
N ILE A 45 4.60 -13.60 -4.81
CA ILE A 45 3.68 -14.41 -5.60
C ILE A 45 3.88 -14.16 -7.10
N ALA A 46 4.05 -12.91 -7.52
CA ALA A 46 4.32 -12.58 -8.93
C ALA A 46 5.62 -13.23 -9.43
N ASP A 47 6.72 -13.13 -8.66
CA ASP A 47 8.01 -13.76 -8.98
C ASP A 47 7.91 -15.29 -9.06
N TYR A 48 7.17 -15.92 -8.14
CA TYR A 48 6.89 -17.34 -8.21
C TYR A 48 6.16 -17.72 -9.51
N LEU A 49 5.14 -16.97 -9.91
CA LEU A 49 4.37 -17.26 -11.14
C LEU A 49 5.23 -17.10 -12.39
N PHE A 50 6.11 -16.10 -12.45
CA PHE A 50 7.08 -15.97 -13.55
C PHE A 50 8.04 -17.16 -13.61
N LYS A 51 8.51 -17.67 -12.47
CA LYS A 51 9.33 -18.89 -12.42
C LYS A 51 8.57 -20.13 -12.90
N GLU A 52 7.27 -20.24 -12.61
CA GLU A 52 6.45 -21.35 -13.14
C GLU A 52 6.28 -21.26 -14.67
N ILE A 53 6.17 -20.06 -15.23
CA ILE A 53 6.18 -19.83 -16.68
C ILE A 53 7.51 -20.28 -17.29
N GLU A 54 8.63 -19.87 -16.69
CA GLU A 54 9.98 -20.28 -17.15
C GLU A 54 10.13 -21.81 -17.14
N LYS A 55 9.68 -22.47 -16.06
CA LYS A 55 9.66 -23.93 -15.97
C LYS A 55 8.77 -24.57 -17.03
N ASN A 56 7.59 -24.00 -17.31
CA ASN A 56 6.70 -24.48 -18.34
C ASN A 56 7.33 -24.38 -19.74
N ASN A 57 8.09 -23.31 -20.00
CA ASN A 57 8.81 -23.10 -21.25
C ASN A 57 10.02 -24.02 -21.44
N ALA A 58 10.59 -24.55 -20.35
CA ALA A 58 11.70 -25.48 -20.41
C ALA A 58 11.28 -26.95 -20.66
N LYS A 59 9.97 -27.27 -20.59
CA LYS A 59 9.47 -28.64 -20.82
C LYS A 59 9.41 -28.95 -22.31
N ASP A 60 9.77 -30.19 -22.66
CA ASP A 60 9.49 -30.76 -23.99
C ASP A 60 8.01 -31.17 -24.05
N GLN A 61 7.16 -30.27 -24.52
CA GLN A 61 5.71 -30.44 -24.60
C GLN A 61 5.13 -29.77 -25.87
N PRO A 62 3.97 -30.23 -26.35
CA PRO A 62 3.28 -29.59 -27.48
C PRO A 62 3.01 -28.10 -27.24
N GLU A 63 3.16 -27.29 -28.30
CA GLU A 63 3.02 -25.82 -28.24
C GLU A 63 1.64 -25.37 -27.73
N ASN A 64 0.58 -26.11 -28.06
CA ASN A 64 -0.77 -25.81 -27.59
C ASN A 64 -0.92 -26.00 -26.07
N GLU A 65 -0.30 -27.04 -25.51
CA GLU A 65 -0.30 -27.30 -24.07
C GLU A 65 0.54 -26.27 -23.33
N ARG A 66 1.70 -25.91 -23.89
CA ARG A 66 2.56 -24.84 -23.38
C ARG A 66 1.79 -23.52 -23.26
N LYS A 67 1.16 -23.06 -24.36
CA LYS A 67 0.41 -21.80 -24.41
C LYS A 67 -0.79 -21.77 -23.47
N ALA A 68 -1.53 -22.87 -23.38
CA ALA A 68 -2.70 -22.95 -22.49
C ALA A 68 -2.29 -22.72 -21.03
N ALA A 69 -1.20 -23.35 -20.58
CA ALA A 69 -0.66 -23.15 -19.24
C ALA A 69 -0.06 -21.76 -19.02
N GLU A 70 0.64 -21.21 -20.02
CA GLU A 70 1.23 -19.86 -19.93
C GLU A 70 0.17 -18.76 -19.76
N GLN A 71 -0.96 -18.87 -20.46
CA GLN A 71 -1.94 -17.78 -20.51
C GLN A 71 -2.51 -17.44 -19.14
N GLU A 72 -2.86 -18.45 -18.33
CA GLU A 72 -3.35 -18.25 -16.97
C GLU A 72 -2.25 -17.74 -16.04
N LEU A 73 -1.03 -18.28 -16.17
CA LEU A 73 0.10 -17.86 -15.34
C LEU A 73 0.50 -16.41 -15.59
N TYR A 74 0.57 -15.97 -16.85
CA TYR A 74 0.88 -14.58 -17.20
C TYR A 74 -0.21 -13.62 -16.71
N ALA A 75 -1.48 -14.00 -16.82
CA ALA A 75 -2.57 -13.20 -16.31
C ALA A 75 -2.47 -13.02 -14.78
N ALA A 76 -2.20 -14.11 -14.05
CA ALA A 76 -2.03 -14.06 -12.60
C ALA A 76 -0.77 -13.28 -12.19
N ALA A 77 0.37 -13.49 -12.86
CA ALA A 77 1.62 -12.79 -12.58
C ALA A 77 1.47 -11.28 -12.82
N GLY A 78 0.81 -10.90 -13.92
CA GLY A 78 0.50 -9.51 -14.24
C GLY A 78 -0.42 -8.86 -13.22
N PHE A 79 -1.48 -9.56 -12.80
CA PHE A 79 -2.39 -9.07 -11.76
C PHE A 79 -1.65 -8.82 -10.43
N MET A 80 -0.86 -9.78 -9.96
CA MET A 80 -0.09 -9.63 -8.73
C MET A 80 0.96 -8.51 -8.84
N SER A 81 1.66 -8.42 -9.97
CA SER A 81 2.62 -7.32 -10.22
C SER A 81 1.95 -5.95 -10.15
N GLN A 82 0.75 -5.83 -10.73
CA GLN A 82 -0.01 -4.58 -10.69
C GLN A 82 -0.50 -4.24 -9.28
N GLN A 83 -0.96 -5.24 -8.51
CA GLN A 83 -1.34 -5.03 -7.11
C GLN A 83 -0.15 -4.54 -6.28
N ALA A 84 1.01 -5.16 -6.41
CA ALA A 84 2.23 -4.72 -5.74
C ALA A 84 2.60 -3.28 -6.12
N ALA A 85 2.55 -2.93 -7.41
CA ALA A 85 2.84 -1.57 -7.87
C ALA A 85 1.84 -0.54 -7.32
N ASN A 86 0.54 -0.85 -7.37
CA ASN A 86 -0.51 0.05 -6.87
C ASN A 86 -0.35 0.29 -5.36
N TYR A 87 -0.12 -0.77 -4.57
CA TYR A 87 0.08 -0.61 -3.13
C TYR A 87 1.41 0.07 -2.79
N SER A 88 2.44 -0.07 -3.61
CA SER A 88 3.69 0.70 -3.44
C SER A 88 3.44 2.20 -3.58
N ILE A 89 2.64 2.62 -4.57
CA ILE A 89 2.24 4.04 -4.70
C ILE A 89 1.43 4.50 -3.48
N MET A 90 0.54 3.65 -2.96
CA MET A 90 -0.23 3.99 -1.76
C MET A 90 0.67 4.10 -0.53
N TYR A 91 1.64 3.20 -0.37
CA TYR A 91 2.62 3.25 0.70
C TYR A 91 3.40 4.56 0.66
N ASP A 92 3.96 4.94 -0.50
CA ASP A 92 4.70 6.19 -0.68
C ASP A 92 3.87 7.45 -0.36
N VAL A 93 2.54 7.41 -0.46
CA VAL A 93 1.68 8.57 -0.14
C VAL A 93 1.20 8.53 1.31
N TRP A 94 0.98 7.34 1.85
CA TRP A 94 0.30 7.16 3.14
C TRP A 94 1.25 6.95 4.30
N CYS A 95 2.52 6.65 4.02
CA CYS A 95 3.54 6.26 5.00
C CYS A 95 4.81 7.12 4.92
N ASP A 96 4.92 8.04 3.97
CA ASP A 96 5.97 9.08 3.89
C ASP A 96 5.74 10.23 4.88
#